data_AF-A0A317SBS8-F1
#
_entry.id   AF-A0A317SBS8-F1
#
_cell.length_a   1.000
_cell.length_b   1.000
_cell.length_c   1.000
_cell.angle_alpha   90.00
_cell.angle_beta   90.00
_cell.angle_gamma   90.00
#
_symmetry.space_group_name_H-M   'P 1'
#
loop_
_entity.id
_entity.type
_entity.pdbx_description
1 polymer ?
#
loop_
_entity_poly.entity_id
_entity_poly.type
_entity_poly.pdbx_seq_one_letter_code
_entity_poly.pdbx_strand_id
1 'polypeptide(L)'
;VDSYFYLYHPSYPLIHEKTFRSRCAVFSEVRSAPQWKFLYYMVLAMGAFCSYAGSPDEDQGLDLQIWNTVRKELSTIGILESGTLEQIQTLALMGQFLQKRDRPNTGYNMMGVAIRMALGLGLHRDFTEKTPLTANTLSREMRRRIWW
;
A
#
# COMPACT_ATOMS: atom_id res chain seq x y z
N VAL A 1 10.82 4.86 5.93
CA VAL A 1 9.55 5.54 5.51
C VAL A 1 9.85 6.73 4.61
N ASP A 2 10.82 7.58 4.95
CA ASP A 2 11.14 8.76 4.15
C ASP A 2 11.56 8.43 2.72
N SER A 3 12.39 7.41 2.53
CA SER A 3 12.81 6.95 1.20
C SER A 3 11.64 6.56 0.30
N TYR A 4 10.56 5.98 0.87
CA TYR A 4 9.35 5.66 0.10
C TYR A 4 8.65 6.94 -0.38
N PHE A 5 8.40 7.89 0.54
CA PHE A 5 7.69 9.12 0.21
C PHE A 5 8.49 10.07 -0.68
N TYR A 6 9.83 10.01 -0.60
CA TYR A 6 10.71 10.82 -1.42
C TYR A 6 10.93 10.23 -2.83
N LEU A 7 11.14 8.91 -2.94
CA LEU A 7 11.58 8.28 -4.20
C LEU A 7 10.47 7.58 -4.98
N TYR A 8 9.48 6.99 -4.30
CA TYR A 8 8.44 6.18 -4.95
C TYR A 8 7.09 6.89 -5.05
N HIS A 9 6.68 7.53 -3.95
CA HIS A 9 5.38 8.19 -3.85
C HIS A 9 5.12 9.27 -4.92
N PRO A 10 6.09 10.09 -5.38
CA PRO A 10 5.85 11.09 -6.43
C PRO A 10 5.37 10.47 -7.75
N SER A 11 5.86 9.26 -8.06
CA SER A 11 5.46 8.52 -9.26
C SER A 11 4.15 7.73 -9.06
N TYR A 12 3.89 7.27 -7.83
CA TYR A 12 2.73 6.44 -7.49
C TYR A 12 2.08 6.91 -6.19
N PRO A 13 1.22 7.95 -6.23
CA PRO A 13 0.68 8.60 -5.04
C PRO A 13 -0.49 7.83 -4.39
N LEU A 14 -0.29 6.53 -4.12
CA LEU A 14 -1.32 5.62 -3.60
C LEU A 14 -1.72 5.92 -2.14
N ILE A 15 -0.87 6.58 -1.36
CA ILE A 15 -1.04 6.78 0.10
C ILE A 15 -0.92 8.26 0.43
N HIS A 16 -1.80 8.80 1.27
CA HIS A 16 -1.64 10.17 1.77
C HIS A 16 -0.57 10.25 2.86
N GLU A 17 0.54 10.93 2.58
CA GLU A 17 1.70 10.99 3.47
C GLU A 17 1.39 11.47 4.89
N LYS A 18 0.69 12.60 5.03
CA LYS A 18 0.41 13.19 6.36
C LYS A 18 -0.39 12.23 7.23
N THR A 19 -1.46 11.65 6.67
CA THR A 19 -2.31 10.69 7.39
C THR A 19 -1.53 9.42 7.74
N PHE A 20 -0.67 8.94 6.84
CA PHE A 20 0.15 7.77 7.08
C PHE A 20 1.13 8.01 8.24
N ARG A 21 1.86 9.13 8.23
CA ARG A 21 2.82 9.49 9.28
C ARG A 21 2.14 9.72 10.63
N SER A 22 0.98 10.37 10.67
CA SER A 22 0.20 10.51 11.90
C SER A 22 -0.20 9.16 12.49
N ARG A 23 -0.60 8.18 11.67
CA ARG A 23 -0.88 6.81 12.15
C ARG A 23 0.38 6.06 12.60
N CYS A 24 1.53 6.32 11.99
CA CYS A 24 2.80 5.73 12.44
C CYS A 24 3.21 6.23 13.83
N ALA A 25 2.96 7.50 14.16
CA ALA A 25 3.30 8.06 15.47
C ALA A 25 2.56 7.38 16.63
N VAL A 26 1.37 6.85 16.38
CA VAL A 26 0.51 6.20 17.38
C VAL A 26 0.57 4.66 17.27
N PHE A 27 1.53 4.13 16.50
CA PHE A 27 1.56 2.70 16.13
C PHE A 27 1.62 1.75 17.32
N SER A 28 2.27 2.12 18.42
CA SER A 28 2.37 1.33 19.66
C SER A 28 1.09 1.30 20.49
N GLU A 29 0.21 2.30 20.34
CA GLU A 29 -0.99 2.47 21.15
C GLU A 29 -2.24 1.93 20.45
N VAL A 30 -2.28 1.99 19.12
CA VAL A 30 -3.36 1.39 18.34
C VAL A 30 -3.15 -0.12 18.30
N ARG A 31 -4.13 -0.91 18.79
CA ARG A 31 -4.33 -2.29 18.34
C ARG A 31 -4.53 -2.25 16.82
N SER A 32 -3.43 -2.19 16.07
CA SER A 32 -3.45 -1.85 14.66
C SER A 32 -4.32 -2.85 13.94
N ALA A 33 -5.37 -2.35 13.27
CA ALA A 33 -6.15 -3.15 12.36
C ALA A 33 -5.18 -3.90 11.43
N PRO A 34 -5.36 -5.22 11.23
CA PRO A 34 -4.37 -6.04 10.52
C PRO A 34 -4.04 -5.49 9.13
N GLN A 35 -5.01 -4.86 8.47
CA GLN A 35 -4.87 -4.21 7.16
C GLN A 35 -3.84 -3.06 7.18
N TRP A 36 -3.88 -2.23 8.23
CA TRP A 36 -2.95 -1.10 8.38
C TRP A 36 -1.52 -1.58 8.62
N LYS A 37 -1.35 -2.65 9.43
CA LYS A 37 -0.05 -3.25 9.71
C LYS A 37 0.64 -3.71 8.42
N PHE A 38 -0.11 -4.35 7.51
CA PHE A 38 0.43 -4.75 6.22
C PHE A 38 0.79 -3.58 5.31
N LEU A 39 -0.06 -2.56 5.26
CA LEU A 39 0.24 -1.34 4.50
C LEU A 39 1.55 -0.70 4.99
N TYR A 40 1.70 -0.60 6.31
CA TYR A 40 2.91 -0.09 6.95
C TYR A 40 4.15 -0.89 6.55
N TYR A 41 4.11 -2.22 6.66
CA TYR A 41 5.23 -3.06 6.26
C TYR A 41 5.55 -2.97 4.77
N MET A 42 4.55 -2.86 3.89
CA MET A 42 4.81 -2.69 2.46
C MET A 42 5.45 -1.35 2.14
N VAL A 43 5.08 -0.28 2.84
CA VAL A 43 5.76 1.03 2.75
C VAL A 43 7.20 0.93 3.24
N LEU A 44 7.47 0.18 4.31
CA LEU A 44 8.83 -0.07 4.78
C LEU A 44 9.65 -0.89 3.78
N ALA A 45 9.09 -1.98 3.24
CA ALA A 45 9.77 -2.82 2.25
C ALA A 45 10.11 -2.05 0.98
N MET A 46 9.16 -1.28 0.45
CA MET A 46 9.40 -0.42 -0.71
C MET A 46 10.38 0.71 -0.38
N GLY A 47 10.32 1.30 0.81
CA GLY A 47 11.25 2.33 1.25
C GLY A 47 12.68 1.81 1.38
N ALA A 48 12.85 0.62 1.96
CA ALA A 48 14.13 -0.08 2.01
C ALA A 48 14.63 -0.39 0.60
N PHE A 49 13.77 -0.93 -0.28
CA PHE A 49 14.12 -1.15 -1.68
C PHE A 49 14.62 0.11 -2.38
N CYS A 50 13.94 1.23 -2.17
CA CYS A 50 14.32 2.51 -2.77
C CYS A 50 15.60 3.10 -2.19
N SER A 51 15.96 2.84 -0.92
CA SER A 51 17.15 3.44 -0.31
C SER A 51 18.45 2.92 -0.91
N TYR A 52 18.55 1.61 -1.16
CA TYR A 52 19.77 1.00 -1.71
C TYR A 52 19.74 0.77 -3.23
N ALA A 53 18.62 1.06 -3.92
CA ALA A 53 18.54 0.90 -5.38
C ALA A 53 19.60 1.72 -6.16
N GLY A 54 20.31 2.64 -5.51
CA GLY A 54 21.45 3.39 -6.05
C GLY A 54 22.81 3.10 -5.42
N SER A 55 22.91 2.20 -4.43
CA SER A 55 24.15 1.95 -3.68
C SER A 55 24.34 0.44 -3.42
N PRO A 56 25.41 -0.18 -3.93
CA PRO A 56 25.64 -1.63 -3.78
C PRO A 56 25.94 -2.08 -2.34
N ASP A 57 26.36 -1.18 -1.45
CA ASP A 57 26.85 -1.53 -0.11
C ASP A 57 25.81 -1.45 1.03
N GLU A 58 24.62 -0.89 0.79
CA GLU A 58 23.58 -0.79 1.83
C GLU A 58 22.59 -1.97 1.77
N ASP A 59 22.70 -2.85 2.76
CA ASP A 59 21.68 -3.79 3.27
C ASP A 59 20.66 -4.34 2.25
N GLN A 60 21.15 -5.00 1.19
CA GLN A 60 20.37 -5.55 0.06
C GLN A 60 19.31 -6.63 0.43
N GLY A 61 19.05 -6.87 1.71
CA GLY A 61 18.14 -7.90 2.20
C GLY A 61 17.00 -7.42 3.11
N LEU A 62 17.01 -6.18 3.59
CA LEU A 62 16.03 -5.73 4.58
C LEU A 62 14.58 -5.78 4.04
N ASP A 63 14.37 -5.32 2.82
CA ASP A 63 13.07 -5.39 2.14
C ASP A 63 12.57 -6.84 1.97
N LEU A 64 13.48 -7.78 1.67
CA LEU A 64 13.17 -9.21 1.55
C LEU A 64 12.85 -9.83 2.91
N GLN A 65 13.54 -9.43 3.98
CA GLN A 65 13.23 -9.85 5.35
C GLN A 65 11.84 -9.36 5.77
N ILE A 66 11.52 -8.09 5.50
CA ILE A 66 10.19 -7.51 5.75
C ILE A 66 9.14 -8.26 4.93
N TRP A 67 9.39 -8.48 3.64
CA TRP A 67 8.50 -9.24 2.77
C TRP A 67 8.23 -10.66 3.28
N ASN A 68 9.25 -11.37 3.76
CA ASN A 68 9.07 -12.71 4.31
C ASN A 68 8.20 -12.72 5.56
N THR A 69 8.31 -11.68 6.40
CA THR A 69 7.43 -11.48 7.56
C THR A 69 5.99 -11.24 7.13
N VAL A 70 5.79 -10.31 6.19
CA VAL A 70 4.47 -10.02 5.61
C VAL A 70 3.83 -11.28 5.00
N ARG A 71 4.59 -12.05 4.23
CA ARG A 71 4.12 -13.27 3.58
C ARG A 71 3.65 -14.33 4.58
N LYS A 72 4.35 -14.50 5.70
CA LYS A 72 3.96 -15.43 6.77
C LYS A 72 2.66 -14.99 7.46
N GLU A 73 2.50 -13.70 7.72
CA GLU A 73 1.29 -13.17 8.35
C GLU A 73 0.10 -13.15 7.37
N LEU A 74 0.34 -13.00 6.07
CA LEU A 74 -0.69 -12.96 5.04
C LEU A 74 -1.48 -14.27 4.95
N SER A 75 -0.83 -15.42 5.16
CA SER A 75 -1.53 -16.73 5.20
C SER A 75 -2.48 -16.89 6.39
N THR A 76 -2.29 -16.07 7.43
CA THR A 76 -3.08 -16.15 8.67
C THR A 76 -4.24 -15.15 8.67
N ILE A 77 -4.15 -14.09 7.86
CA ILE A 77 -5.15 -13.02 7.83
C ILE A 77 -5.97 -13.12 6.55
N GLY A 78 -7.30 -13.16 6.68
CA GLY A 78 -8.28 -13.15 5.59
C GLY A 78 -8.31 -11.84 4.80
N ILE A 79 -7.17 -11.44 4.21
CA ILE A 79 -7.05 -10.17 3.47
C ILE A 79 -7.99 -10.13 2.26
N LEU A 80 -8.46 -11.29 1.80
CA LEU A 80 -9.39 -11.45 0.68
C LEU A 80 -10.87 -11.36 1.08
N GLU A 81 -11.18 -11.46 2.38
CA GLU A 81 -12.56 -11.53 2.89
C GLU A 81 -13.20 -10.15 3.07
N SER A 82 -12.40 -9.08 3.00
CA SER A 82 -12.85 -7.70 3.10
C SER A 82 -12.15 -6.83 2.06
N GLY A 83 -12.85 -5.80 1.57
CA GLY A 83 -12.28 -4.78 0.68
C GLY A 83 -12.21 -3.44 1.41
N THR A 84 -11.03 -3.05 1.86
CA THR A 84 -10.75 -1.70 2.38
C THR A 84 -9.76 -0.99 1.47
N LEU A 85 -9.68 0.35 1.57
CA LEU A 85 -8.71 1.12 0.79
C LEU A 85 -7.29 0.71 1.16
N GLU A 86 -7.01 0.48 2.44
CA GLU A 86 -5.71 0.02 2.93
C GLU A 86 -5.31 -1.33 2.33
N GLN A 87 -6.26 -2.27 2.18
CA GLN A 87 -5.99 -3.56 1.53
C GLN A 87 -5.65 -3.40 0.05
N ILE A 88 -6.40 -2.55 -0.66
CA ILE A 88 -6.14 -2.28 -2.08
C ILE A 88 -4.75 -1.64 -2.26
N GLN A 89 -4.44 -0.63 -1.45
CA GLN A 89 -3.12 0.02 -1.44
C GLN A 89 -2.01 -0.99 -1.13
N THR A 90 -2.22 -1.85 -0.13
CA THR A 90 -1.27 -2.90 0.24
C THR A 90 -1.02 -3.84 -0.92
N LEU A 91 -2.08 -4.38 -1.53
CA LEU A 91 -1.96 -5.35 -2.64
C LEU A 91 -1.35 -4.72 -3.89
N ALA A 92 -1.67 -3.45 -4.17
CA ALA A 92 -1.04 -2.71 -5.26
C ALA A 92 0.46 -2.56 -5.02
N LEU A 93 0.89 -2.19 -3.82
CA LEU A 93 2.30 -2.12 -3.44
C LEU A 93 2.98 -3.50 -3.47
N MET A 94 2.33 -4.56 -3.00
CA MET A 94 2.84 -5.93 -3.12
C MET A 94 3.06 -6.32 -4.58
N GLY A 95 2.10 -6.01 -5.45
CA GLY A 95 2.19 -6.28 -6.88
C GLY A 95 3.38 -5.59 -7.53
N GLN A 96 3.61 -4.32 -7.18
CA GLN A 96 4.72 -3.52 -7.68
C GLN A 96 6.08 -3.98 -7.13
N PHE A 97 6.15 -4.26 -5.82
CA PHE A 97 7.34 -4.78 -5.16
C PHE A 97 7.79 -6.12 -5.77
N LEU A 98 6.86 -7.05 -5.97
CA LEU A 98 7.16 -8.37 -6.52
C LEU A 98 7.62 -8.32 -7.97
N GLN A 99 7.07 -7.42 -8.78
CA GLN A 99 7.57 -7.17 -10.13
C GLN A 99 9.02 -6.67 -10.10
N LYS A 100 9.37 -5.76 -9.17
CA LYS A 100 10.75 -5.26 -9.01
C LYS A 100 11.72 -6.32 -8.50
N ARG A 101 11.24 -7.35 -7.79
CA ARG A 101 12.03 -8.48 -7.27
C ARG A 101 11.97 -9.72 -8.17
N ASP A 102 11.74 -9.53 -9.47
CA ASP A 102 11.71 -10.60 -10.48
C ASP A 102 10.73 -11.75 -10.16
N ARG A 103 9.58 -11.39 -9.59
CA ARG A 103 8.44 -12.30 -9.36
C ARG A 103 7.18 -11.78 -10.04
N PRO A 104 7.20 -11.57 -11.37
CA PRO A 104 6.12 -10.91 -12.09
C PRO A 104 4.80 -11.67 -12.00
N ASN A 105 4.80 -13.01 -12.07
CA ASN A 105 3.58 -13.81 -12.00
C ASN A 105 2.80 -13.59 -10.70
N THR A 106 3.50 -13.62 -9.56
CA THR A 106 2.88 -13.32 -8.26
C THR A 106 2.48 -11.85 -8.18
N GLY A 107 3.29 -10.94 -8.71
CA GLY A 107 2.98 -9.51 -8.77
C GLY A 107 1.69 -9.20 -9.52
N TYR A 108 1.50 -9.81 -10.71
CA TYR A 108 0.29 -9.68 -11.52
C TYR A 108 -0.94 -10.25 -10.80
N ASN A 109 -0.81 -11.38 -10.11
CA ASN A 109 -1.91 -11.95 -9.34
C ASN A 109 -2.36 -11.01 -8.20
N MET A 110 -1.41 -10.43 -7.46
CA MET A 110 -1.71 -9.48 -6.38
C MET A 110 -2.37 -8.21 -6.93
N MET A 111 -1.87 -7.69 -8.05
CA MET A 111 -2.48 -6.54 -8.72
C MET A 111 -3.89 -6.84 -9.22
N GLY A 112 -4.12 -8.01 -9.83
CA GLY A 112 -5.44 -8.43 -10.28
C GLY A 112 -6.45 -8.56 -9.13
N VAL A 113 -6.01 -9.03 -7.96
CA VAL A 113 -6.84 -9.03 -6.76
C VAL A 113 -7.15 -7.59 -6.30
N ALA A 114 -6.16 -6.70 -6.28
CA ALA A 114 -6.36 -5.30 -5.92
C ALA A 114 -7.40 -4.62 -6.82
N ILE A 115 -7.33 -4.84 -8.14
CA ILE A 115 -8.28 -4.31 -9.11
C ILE A 115 -9.70 -4.85 -8.85
N ARG A 116 -9.85 -6.16 -8.60
CA ARG A 116 -11.16 -6.76 -8.30
C ARG A 116 -11.77 -6.18 -7.02
N MET A 117 -10.97 -5.95 -5.97
CA MET A 117 -11.43 -5.28 -4.76
C MET A 117 -11.83 -3.82 -5.03
N ALA A 118 -11.03 -3.08 -5.80
CA ALA A 118 -11.33 -1.69 -6.17
C ALA A 118 -12.64 -1.58 -6.97
N LEU A 119 -12.89 -2.53 -7.87
CA LEU A 119 -14.15 -2.66 -8.58
C LEU A 119 -15.31 -2.95 -7.62
N GLY A 120 -15.14 -3.89 -6.69
CA GLY A 120 -16.12 -4.22 -5.66
C GLY A 120 -16.50 -3.03 -4.77
N LEU A 121 -15.53 -2.15 -4.47
CA LEU A 121 -15.75 -0.91 -3.73
C LEU A 121 -16.27 0.26 -4.59
N GLY A 122 -16.47 0.05 -5.89
CA GLY A 122 -16.94 1.08 -6.80
C GLY A 122 -15.95 2.21 -7.02
N LEU A 123 -14.64 2.01 -6.83
CA LEU A 123 -13.63 3.08 -7.00
C LEU A 123 -13.55 3.62 -8.44
N HIS A 124 -13.97 2.79 -9.40
CA HIS A 124 -14.13 3.15 -10.81
C HIS A 124 -15.24 4.18 -11.08
N ARG A 125 -16.15 4.40 -10.12
CA ARG A 125 -17.25 5.36 -10.24
C ARG A 125 -16.83 6.66 -9.57
N ASP A 126 -16.80 7.75 -10.33
CA ASP A 126 -16.57 9.07 -9.74
C ASP A 126 -17.88 9.55 -9.08
N PHE A 127 -17.92 9.57 -7.74
CA PHE A 127 -19.12 9.99 -6.97
C PHE A 127 -19.23 11.52 -6.87
N THR A 128 -19.06 12.23 -7.99
CA THR A 128 -19.07 13.70 -8.05
C THR A 128 -20.45 14.33 -7.83
N GLU A 129 -21.53 13.63 -8.13
CA GLU A 129 -22.83 14.29 -8.28
C GLU A 129 -23.71 14.35 -7.02
N LYS A 130 -23.48 13.53 -5.99
CA LYS A 130 -24.50 13.31 -4.92
C LYS A 130 -24.08 13.60 -3.49
N THR A 131 -22.85 14.01 -3.22
CA THR A 131 -22.40 14.35 -1.86
C THR A 131 -21.89 15.79 -1.78
N PRO A 132 -22.27 16.56 -0.74
CA PRO A 132 -21.77 17.91 -0.55
C PRO A 132 -20.24 17.93 -0.55
N LEU A 133 -19.65 18.84 -1.32
CA LEU A 133 -18.20 19.03 -1.50
C LEU A 133 -17.40 19.13 -0.18
N THR A 134 -18.08 19.45 0.92
CA THR A 134 -17.52 19.75 2.23
C THR A 134 -17.26 18.53 3.12
N ALA A 135 -17.86 17.36 2.87
CA ALA A 135 -17.87 16.32 3.90
C ALA A 135 -16.63 15.38 3.92
N ASN A 136 -15.91 15.17 2.80
CA ASN A 136 -14.71 14.31 2.81
C ASN A 136 -13.82 14.43 1.56
N THR A 137 -13.24 15.62 1.33
CA THR A 137 -12.38 15.88 0.16
C THR A 137 -11.19 14.94 0.07
N LEU A 138 -10.54 14.64 1.19
CA LEU A 138 -9.37 13.76 1.25
C LEU A 138 -9.70 12.31 0.88
N SER A 139 -10.74 11.71 1.47
CA SER A 139 -11.07 10.31 1.11
C SER A 139 -11.52 10.18 -0.33
N ARG A 140 -12.19 11.19 -0.90
CA ARG A 140 -12.55 11.19 -2.33
C ARG A 140 -11.31 11.23 -3.22
N GLU A 141 -10.38 12.11 -2.89
CA GLU A 141 -9.10 12.22 -3.60
C GLU A 141 -8.30 10.91 -3.53
N MET A 142 -8.23 10.28 -2.36
CA MET A 142 -7.55 8.99 -2.22
C MET A 142 -8.20 7.88 -3.04
N ARG A 143 -9.54 7.83 -3.11
CA ARG A 143 -10.25 6.86 -3.94
C ARG A 143 -9.94 7.06 -5.42
N ARG A 144 -9.84 8.31 -5.89
CA ARG A 144 -9.46 8.62 -7.27
C ARG A 144 -8.03 8.18 -7.57
N ARG A 145 -7.05 8.54 -6.73
CA ARG A 145 -5.63 8.19 -6.91
C ARG A 145 -5.36 6.68 -6.92
N ILE A 146 -6.20 5.90 -6.25
CA ILE A 146 -6.07 4.44 -6.22
C ILE A 146 -6.54 3.81 -7.54
N TRP A 147 -7.47 4.45 -8.26
CA TRP A 147 -8.08 3.88 -9.47
C TRP A 147 -7.53 4.46 -10.77
N TRP A 148 -7.40 5.79 -10.86
CA TRP A 148 -6.95 6.53 -12.04
C TRP A 148 -5.44 6.81 -11.96
#